data_AF-A0A2D7BTU0-F1
#
_entry.id   AF-A0A2D7BTU0-F1
#
_cell.length_a   1.000
_cell.length_b   1.000
_cell.length_c   1.000
_cell.angle_alpha   90.00
_cell.angle_beta   90.00
_cell.angle_gamma   90.00
#
_symmetry.space_group_name_H-M   'P 1'
#
loop_
_entity.id
_entity.type
_entity.pdbx_description
1 polymer ?
#
loop_
_entity_poly.entity_id
_entity_poly.type
_entity_poly.pdbx_seq_one_letter_code
_entity_poly.pdbx_strand_id
1 'polypeptide(L)'
;MFIRNFIFLIVLSGCSSFQEIKGTVDFDGTFTNSDKFHFKKCLSKLDTNFKLYDLSVTGFAENITSEGLEFNTKINAKLSVEVEGSEEVMYMESSRVNTTNYISSNMAEEENKRLREMLLDDFCTILLKNA
;
A
#
# COMPACT_ATOMS: atom_id res chain seq x y z
N MET A 1 -20.20 41.10 -27.98
CA MET A 1 -19.64 41.35 -26.63
C MET A 1 -19.72 40.12 -25.70
N PHE A 2 -20.44 39.05 -26.06
CA PHE A 2 -20.61 37.86 -25.20
C PHE A 2 -19.51 36.78 -25.35
N ILE A 3 -19.03 36.55 -26.57
CA ILE A 3 -18.03 35.49 -26.86
C ILE A 3 -16.67 35.77 -26.19
N ARG A 4 -16.29 37.05 -26.05
CA ARG A 4 -15.01 37.45 -25.45
C ARG A 4 -14.94 37.19 -23.95
N ASN A 5 -16.08 37.27 -23.23
CA ASN A 5 -16.16 36.93 -21.81
C ASN A 5 -16.21 35.41 -21.57
N PHE A 6 -16.70 34.63 -22.54
CA PHE A 6 -16.79 33.17 -22.40
C PHE A 6 -15.41 32.49 -22.46
N ILE A 7 -14.48 33.04 -23.26
CA ILE A 7 -13.10 32.54 -23.36
C ILE A 7 -12.34 32.73 -22.03
N PHE A 8 -12.60 33.83 -21.31
CA PHE A 8 -11.98 34.08 -19.99
C PHE A 8 -12.42 33.07 -18.92
N LEU A 9 -13.67 32.59 -18.98
CA LEU A 9 -14.17 31.57 -18.05
C LEU A 9 -13.52 30.20 -18.28
N ILE A 10 -13.23 29.85 -19.54
CA ILE A 10 -12.57 28.57 -19.89
C ILE A 10 -11.12 28.54 -19.39
N VAL A 11 -10.41 29.67 -19.48
CA VAL A 11 -9.01 29.78 -19.00
C VAL A 11 -8.93 29.73 -17.46
N LEU A 12 -9.90 30.30 -16.75
CA LEU A 12 -9.94 30.24 -15.28
C LEU A 12 -10.36 28.85 -14.73
N SER A 13 -11.13 28.06 -15.49
CA SER A 13 -11.47 26.69 -15.11
C SER A 13 -10.35 25.67 -15.34
N GLY A 14 -9.26 26.03 -16.02
CA GLY A 14 -8.18 25.11 -16.39
C GLY A 14 -7.09 24.88 -15.33
N CYS A 15 -7.09 25.64 -14.24
CA CYS A 15 -6.08 25.52 -13.17
C CYS A 15 -6.55 24.67 -11.97
N SER A 16 -7.46 23.71 -12.18
CA SER A 16 -7.70 22.69 -11.15
C SER A 16 -6.52 21.70 -11.14
N SER A 17 -5.47 22.08 -10.41
CA SER A 17 -4.47 21.19 -9.79
C SER A 17 -3.96 20.06 -10.70
N PHE A 18 -3.12 20.38 -11.68
CA PHE A 18 -2.15 19.39 -12.16
C PHE A 18 -1.11 19.23 -11.05
N GLN A 19 -1.41 18.36 -10.09
CA GLN A 19 -0.49 18.02 -9.03
C GLN A 19 0.60 17.17 -9.68
N GLU A 20 1.70 17.82 -10.02
CA GLU A 20 2.87 17.22 -10.65
C GLU A 20 3.31 16.04 -9.77
N ILE A 21 3.14 14.82 -10.27
CA ILE A 21 3.69 13.62 -9.63
C ILE A 21 5.19 13.71 -9.91
N LYS A 22 5.97 14.13 -8.91
CA LYS A 22 7.40 14.34 -9.10
C LYS A 22 8.24 13.09 -8.82
N GLY A 23 7.82 12.25 -7.87
CA GLY A 23 8.45 10.95 -7.60
C GLY A 23 7.83 9.78 -8.39
N THR A 24 8.67 8.83 -8.79
CA THR A 24 8.27 7.55 -9.41
C THR A 24 8.35 6.41 -8.39
N VAL A 25 7.49 5.39 -8.57
CA VAL A 25 7.52 4.17 -7.76
C VAL A 25 7.57 2.98 -8.71
N ASP A 26 8.69 2.28 -8.69
CA ASP A 26 8.94 1.07 -9.48
C ASP A 26 8.72 -0.18 -8.63
N PHE A 27 8.24 -1.24 -9.28
CA PHE A 27 7.86 -2.49 -8.64
C PHE A 27 8.40 -3.66 -9.45
N ASP A 28 8.84 -4.70 -8.75
CA ASP A 28 9.16 -5.99 -9.37
C ASP A 28 7.90 -6.86 -9.64
N GLY A 29 8.13 -8.14 -9.94
CA GLY A 29 7.08 -9.12 -10.23
C GLY A 29 6.30 -9.64 -9.00
N THR A 30 6.71 -9.30 -7.77
CA THR A 30 6.08 -9.82 -6.53
C THR A 30 4.80 -9.06 -6.15
N PHE A 31 4.59 -7.87 -6.73
CA PHE A 31 3.44 -7.03 -6.42
C PHE A 31 2.24 -7.30 -7.33
N THR A 32 1.07 -7.42 -6.70
CA THR A 32 -0.20 -7.39 -7.44
C THR A 32 -0.56 -5.97 -7.86
N ASN A 33 -1.51 -5.82 -8.79
CA ASN A 33 -2.00 -4.49 -9.20
C ASN A 33 -2.61 -3.70 -8.03
N SER A 34 -3.24 -4.41 -7.08
CA SER A 34 -3.79 -3.83 -5.85
C SER A 34 -2.68 -3.20 -5.01
N ASP A 35 -1.59 -3.94 -4.77
CA ASP A 35 -0.46 -3.45 -3.98
C ASP A 35 0.19 -2.24 -4.65
N LYS A 36 0.41 -2.32 -5.97
CA LYS A 36 0.96 -1.22 -6.78
C LYS A 36 0.12 0.04 -6.66
N PHE A 37 -1.20 -0.09 -6.77
CA PHE A 37 -2.12 1.03 -6.63
C PHE A 37 -2.06 1.64 -5.22
N HIS A 38 -2.03 0.80 -4.18
CA HIS A 38 -1.95 1.23 -2.79
C HIS A 38 -0.67 2.05 -2.53
N PHE A 39 0.51 1.53 -2.91
CA PHE A 39 1.78 2.23 -2.74
C PHE A 39 1.88 3.52 -3.55
N LYS A 40 1.45 3.49 -4.82
CA LYS A 40 1.41 4.72 -5.64
C LYS A 40 0.54 5.80 -5.01
N LYS A 41 -0.60 5.42 -4.45
CA LYS A 41 -1.48 6.36 -3.76
C LYS A 41 -0.80 6.95 -2.52
N CYS A 42 -0.20 6.12 -1.66
CA CYS A 42 0.38 6.60 -0.41
C CYS A 42 1.67 7.44 -0.63
N LEU A 43 2.49 7.10 -1.63
CA LEU A 43 3.74 7.79 -1.94
C LEU A 43 3.58 8.95 -2.95
N SER A 44 2.38 9.14 -3.52
CA SER A 44 2.10 10.13 -4.59
C SER A 44 2.51 11.59 -4.29
N LYS A 45 2.69 11.94 -3.02
CA LYS A 45 3.04 13.29 -2.57
C LYS A 45 4.53 13.51 -2.36
N LEU A 46 5.34 12.45 -2.46
CA LEU A 46 6.77 12.53 -2.26
C LEU A 46 7.48 12.87 -3.58
N ASP A 47 8.50 13.72 -3.48
CA ASP A 47 9.40 14.09 -4.57
C ASP A 47 10.65 13.21 -4.51
N THR A 48 10.44 11.89 -4.49
CA THR A 48 11.49 10.89 -4.29
C THR A 48 11.14 9.64 -5.06
N ASN A 49 12.13 9.06 -5.73
CA ASN A 49 11.95 7.83 -6.48
C ASN A 49 12.20 6.63 -5.58
N PHE A 50 11.26 5.69 -5.59
CA PHE A 50 11.32 4.45 -4.81
C PHE A 50 11.35 3.26 -5.76
N LYS A 51 12.21 2.28 -5.47
CA LYS A 51 12.10 0.93 -6.03
C LYS A 51 11.72 -0.03 -4.93
N LEU A 52 10.56 -0.66 -5.09
CA LEU A 52 9.99 -1.62 -4.16
C LEU A 52 10.13 -3.03 -4.75
N TYR A 53 10.70 -3.96 -3.99
CA TYR A 53 10.95 -5.34 -4.45
C TYR A 53 10.83 -6.36 -3.32
N ASP A 54 10.71 -7.62 -3.69
CA ASP A 54 10.59 -8.76 -2.77
C ASP A 54 9.42 -8.66 -1.77
N LEU A 55 8.26 -8.15 -2.19
CA LEU A 55 7.07 -8.15 -1.34
C LEU A 55 6.63 -9.59 -1.07
N SER A 56 6.75 -10.01 0.17
CA SER A 56 6.28 -11.32 0.63
C SER A 56 5.25 -11.14 1.72
N VAL A 57 4.09 -11.77 1.59
CA VAL A 57 3.03 -11.79 2.61
C VAL A 57 2.66 -13.23 2.88
N THR A 58 2.83 -13.67 4.13
CA THR A 58 2.62 -15.06 4.55
C THR A 58 1.70 -15.12 5.76
N GLY A 59 0.68 -15.96 5.70
CA GLY A 59 -0.29 -16.18 6.78
C GLY A 59 -0.12 -17.55 7.41
N PHE A 60 -0.18 -17.62 8.74
CA PHE A 60 -0.12 -18.84 9.52
C PHE A 60 -1.26 -18.88 10.55
N ALA A 61 -1.81 -20.07 10.78
CA ALA A 61 -2.72 -20.31 11.90
C ALA A 61 -1.90 -20.71 13.13
N GLU A 62 -2.06 -19.98 14.23
CA GLU A 62 -1.45 -20.22 15.53
C GLU A 62 -2.55 -20.44 16.59
N ASN A 63 -2.24 -21.12 17.70
CA ASN A 63 -3.16 -21.33 18.84
C ASN A 63 -4.54 -21.91 18.48
N ILE A 64 -4.56 -23.04 17.77
CA ILE A 64 -5.81 -23.76 17.43
C ILE A 64 -6.36 -24.43 18.70
N THR A 65 -7.59 -24.09 19.10
CA THR A 65 -8.31 -24.78 20.18
C THR A 65 -8.65 -26.22 19.80
N SER A 66 -8.86 -27.11 20.79
CA SER A 66 -9.17 -28.54 20.54
C SER A 66 -10.43 -28.79 19.71
N GLU A 67 -11.31 -27.80 19.63
CA GLU A 67 -12.55 -27.83 18.86
C GLU A 67 -12.39 -27.23 17.45
N GLY A 68 -11.25 -26.61 17.14
CA GLY A 68 -10.96 -26.00 15.84
C GLY A 68 -11.81 -24.76 15.53
N LEU A 69 -12.58 -24.27 16.50
CA LEU A 69 -13.52 -23.16 16.33
C LEU A 69 -12.87 -21.79 16.54
N GLU A 70 -11.75 -21.74 17.27
CA GLU A 70 -10.97 -20.53 17.50
C GLU A 70 -9.50 -20.79 17.21
N PHE A 71 -8.91 -19.97 16.34
CA PHE A 71 -7.48 -19.94 16.05
C PHE A 71 -7.03 -18.51 15.77
N ASN A 72 -5.77 -18.19 16.05
CA ASN A 72 -5.19 -16.91 15.69
C ASN A 72 -4.63 -17.00 14.26
N THR A 73 -4.97 -16.04 13.40
CA THR A 73 -4.26 -15.84 12.15
C THR A 73 -3.14 -14.84 12.38
N LYS A 74 -1.90 -15.26 12.17
CA LYS A 74 -0.74 -14.38 12.12
C LYS A 74 -0.34 -14.17 10.67
N ILE A 75 -0.27 -12.92 10.24
CA ILE A 75 0.22 -12.54 8.92
C ILE A 75 1.51 -11.75 9.09
N ASN A 76 2.55 -12.20 8.39
CA ASN A 76 3.84 -11.52 8.32
C ASN A 76 4.04 -10.98 6.89
N ALA A 77 4.56 -9.78 6.79
CA ALA A 77 4.96 -9.18 5.53
C ALA A 77 6.42 -8.73 5.57
N LYS A 78 7.09 -8.82 4.43
CA LYS A 78 8.44 -8.31 4.20
C LYS A 78 8.49 -7.52 2.91
N LEU A 79 9.33 -6.48 2.88
CA LEU A 79 9.49 -5.59 1.73
C LEU A 79 10.91 -5.01 1.72
N SER A 80 11.56 -5.05 0.57
CA SER A 80 12.84 -4.38 0.32
C SER A 80 12.62 -3.09 -0.46
N VAL A 81 13.33 -2.03 -0.08
CA VAL A 81 13.16 -0.70 -0.67
C VAL A 81 14.52 -0.07 -0.95
N GLU A 82 14.67 0.44 -2.17
CA GLU A 82 15.76 1.33 -2.56
C GLU A 82 15.18 2.72 -2.79
N VAL A 83 15.74 3.71 -2.10
CA VAL A 83 15.38 5.12 -2.24
C VAL A 83 16.47 5.79 -3.08
N GLU A 84 16.10 6.51 -4.12
CA GLU A 84 17.08 7.21 -4.95
C GLU A 84 17.91 8.20 -4.12
N GLY A 85 19.23 8.10 -4.22
CA GLY A 85 20.18 8.87 -3.41
C GLY A 85 20.65 8.16 -2.13
N SER A 86 20.09 6.99 -1.79
CA SER A 86 20.61 6.08 -0.78
C SER A 86 21.42 4.96 -1.45
N GLU A 87 22.62 4.67 -0.94
CA GLU A 87 23.39 3.48 -1.32
C GLU A 87 22.91 2.22 -0.58
N GLU A 88 22.07 2.37 0.44
CA GLU A 88 21.57 1.26 1.25
C GLU A 88 20.15 0.83 0.86
N VAL A 89 19.94 -0.49 0.87
CA VAL A 89 18.64 -1.14 0.76
C VAL A 89 17.99 -1.19 2.14
N MET A 90 16.81 -0.62 2.26
CA MET A 90 15.99 -0.71 3.47
C MET A 90 15.16 -2.00 3.44
N TYR A 91 15.35 -2.84 4.45
CA TYR A 91 14.53 -4.03 4.67
C TYR A 91 13.48 -3.75 5.73
N MET A 92 12.20 -3.93 5.38
CA MET A 92 11.07 -3.70 6.26
C MET A 92 10.33 -5.01 6.52
N GLU A 93 9.92 -5.20 7.76
CA GLU A 93 9.05 -6.31 8.17
C GLU A 93 7.88 -5.77 8.98
N SER A 94 6.69 -6.29 8.75
CA SER A 94 5.51 -6.02 9.59
C SER A 94 4.78 -7.32 9.90
N SER A 95 4.14 -7.40 11.06
CA SER A 95 3.33 -8.55 11.44
C SER A 95 2.06 -8.11 12.15
N ARG A 96 0.97 -8.83 11.89
CA ARG A 96 -0.33 -8.63 12.52
C ARG A 96 -0.86 -9.99 12.98
N VAL A 97 -1.42 -10.02 14.17
CA VAL A 97 -2.12 -11.18 14.72
C VAL A 97 -3.59 -10.80 14.87
N ASN A 98 -4.48 -11.64 14.38
CA ASN A 98 -5.92 -11.49 14.57
C ASN A 98 -6.52 -12.79 15.10
N THR A 99 -7.52 -12.68 15.97
CA THR A 99 -8.28 -13.83 16.46
C THR A 99 -9.35 -14.17 15.42
N THR A 100 -9.27 -15.35 14.84
CA THR A 100 -10.12 -15.79 13.75
C THR A 100 -11.05 -16.90 14.23
N ASN A 101 -12.34 -16.61 14.25
CA ASN A 101 -13.42 -17.58 14.55
C ASN A 101 -14.30 -17.82 13.30
N TYR A 102 -13.76 -17.59 12.11
CA TYR A 102 -14.53 -17.56 10.88
C TYR A 102 -14.68 -18.95 10.26
N ILE A 103 -15.91 -19.50 10.34
CA ILE A 103 -16.28 -20.78 9.70
C ILE A 103 -16.55 -20.58 8.19
N SER A 104 -16.84 -19.35 7.76
CA SER A 104 -17.14 -19.02 6.36
C SER A 104 -15.86 -18.65 5.58
N SER A 105 -15.65 -19.30 4.44
CA SER A 105 -14.55 -19.02 3.52
C SER A 105 -14.55 -17.59 2.99
N ASN A 106 -15.74 -17.02 2.74
CA ASN A 106 -15.85 -15.64 2.23
C ASN A 106 -15.38 -14.62 3.27
N MET A 107 -15.77 -14.83 4.53
CA MET A 107 -15.39 -13.96 5.63
C MET A 107 -13.89 -14.07 5.95
N ALA A 108 -13.32 -15.28 5.87
CA ALA A 108 -11.89 -15.48 6.01
C ALA A 108 -11.08 -14.77 4.90
N GLU A 109 -11.55 -14.83 3.65
CA GLU A 109 -10.92 -14.15 2.52
C GLU A 109 -10.99 -12.61 2.66
N GLU A 110 -12.11 -12.07 3.11
CA GLU A 110 -12.28 -10.64 3.33
C GLU A 110 -11.38 -10.11 4.46
N GLU A 111 -11.25 -10.87 5.56
CA GLU A 111 -10.31 -10.51 6.62
C GLU A 111 -8.86 -10.56 6.14
N ASN A 112 -8.49 -11.57 5.34
CA ASN A 112 -7.14 -11.67 4.78
C ASN A 112 -6.80 -10.45 3.92
N LYS A 113 -7.75 -9.96 3.11
CA LYS A 113 -7.58 -8.72 2.34
C LYS A 113 -7.39 -7.51 3.25
N ARG A 114 -8.22 -7.38 4.29
CA ARG A 114 -8.12 -6.29 5.28
C ARG A 114 -6.78 -6.28 5.98
N LEU A 115 -6.32 -7.44 6.45
CA LEU A 115 -5.02 -7.58 7.11
C LEU A 115 -3.86 -7.28 6.16
N ARG A 116 -3.97 -7.69 4.88
CA ARG A 116 -2.98 -7.33 3.86
C ARG A 116 -2.92 -5.81 3.69
N GLU A 117 -4.04 -5.12 3.53
CA GLU A 117 -4.09 -3.65 3.41
C GLU A 117 -3.44 -2.96 4.60
N MET A 118 -3.73 -3.42 5.83
CA MET A 118 -3.10 -2.87 7.04
C MET A 118 -1.58 -3.04 7.06
N LEU A 119 -1.05 -4.16 6.54
CA LEU A 119 0.40 -4.37 6.43
C LEU A 119 1.04 -3.43 5.41
N LEU A 120 0.35 -3.15 4.29
CA LEU A 120 0.81 -2.18 3.31
C LEU A 120 0.80 -0.75 3.88
N ASP A 121 -0.23 -0.39 4.65
CA ASP A 121 -0.31 0.89 5.36
C ASP A 121 0.85 1.07 6.36
N ASP A 122 1.25 0.00 7.06
CA ASP A 122 2.41 0.01 7.96
C ASP A 122 3.69 0.37 7.19
N PHE A 123 3.92 -0.26 6.02
CA PHE A 123 5.06 0.06 5.17
C PHE A 123 5.00 1.49 4.63
N CYS A 124 3.85 1.94 4.14
CA CYS A 124 3.67 3.33 3.70
C CYS A 124 4.01 4.32 4.83
N THR A 125 3.59 4.03 6.06
CA THR A 125 3.89 4.88 7.21
C THR A 125 5.39 4.95 7.51
N ILE A 126 6.11 3.84 7.38
CA ILE A 126 7.57 3.81 7.54
C ILE A 126 8.23 4.61 6.42
N LEU A 127 7.83 4.41 5.17
CA LEU A 127 8.41 5.12 4.03
C LEU A 127 8.17 6.64 4.10
N LEU A 128 6.96 7.07 4.46
CA LEU A 128 6.63 8.48 4.63
C LEU A 128 7.42 9.16 5.76
N LYS A 129 7.91 8.41 6.75
CA LYS A 129 8.76 8.95 7.83
C LYS A 129 10.24 9.05 7.46
N ASN A 130 10.68 8.26 6.49
CA ASN A 130 12.08 8.17 6.06
C ASN A 130 12.34 8.85 4.71
N ALA A 131 11.32 9.49 4.13
CA ALA A 131 11.38 10.28 2.90
C ALA A 131 11.65 11.76 3.19
#